data_AF-A0A1I7LMR0-F1
#
_entry.id   AF-A0A1I7LMR0-F1
#
_cell.length_a   1.000
_cell.length_b   1.000
_cell.length_c   1.000
_cell.angle_alpha   90.00
_cell.angle_beta   90.00
_cell.angle_gamma   90.00
#
_symmetry.space_group_name_H-M   'P 1'
#
loop_
_entity.id
_entity.type
_entity.pdbx_description
1 polymer ?
#
loop_
_entity_poly.entity_id
_entity_poly.type
_entity_poly.pdbx_seq_one_letter_code
_entity_poly.pdbx_strand_id
1 'polypeptide(L)'
;MSIEEKIAGIHDPDLQAEIEAARGGFLFAQIVEHVLHRQRERDAQAALLGEEESRRAGLSRDQRRRDAVRLVIESEPALPSSLQHIHSVLALCGLPYRDPGPVREFSRSYGRNSLSLIAGRIKDPETGAFEPQGLPYGPKARLVLLHLCTEAVRQRSPTVKVAETLSGFMREMGFAVTGGERGTIRQFKEQLNRLAACSMQIGLWDGRDSATTLNVPPFRSLELWRPRAGEGADEAGRTVRFDPEFYETLIRHALPVDVRAARAFSGSARKLDLLFWTGYRLRSLQRPLRLTWANLHAQFGAENASIRSFRQAFKADLAHLREVFPRLPLVLDEGGLTLHPADPSTLLVPPRPAAKGMRKRARE
;
A
#
# COMPACT_ATOMS: atom_id res chain seq x y z
N MET A 1 -50.54 7.74 -19.80
CA MET A 1 -49.65 7.64 -20.96
C MET A 1 -50.25 6.65 -21.93
N SER A 2 -50.56 7.07 -23.16
CA SER A 2 -51.06 6.20 -24.22
C SER A 2 -50.00 5.16 -24.62
N ILE A 3 -50.40 4.10 -25.34
CA ILE A 3 -49.44 3.10 -25.85
C ILE A 3 -48.46 3.76 -26.85
N GLU A 4 -48.94 4.70 -27.66
CA GLU A 4 -48.10 5.44 -28.61
C GLU A 4 -47.08 6.33 -27.90
N GLU A 5 -47.46 7.02 -26.82
CA GLU A 5 -46.53 7.79 -25.98
C GLU A 5 -45.49 6.89 -25.30
N LYS A 6 -45.86 5.65 -24.93
CA LYS A 6 -44.91 4.67 -24.37
C LYS A 6 -43.90 4.20 -25.42
N ILE A 7 -44.36 3.93 -26.64
CA ILE A 7 -43.49 3.51 -27.76
C ILE A 7 -42.53 4.64 -28.14
N ALA A 8 -42.99 5.90 -28.14
CA ALA A 8 -42.14 7.06 -28.42
C ALA A 8 -40.98 7.23 -27.42
N GLY A 9 -41.12 6.68 -26.20
CA GLY A 9 -40.05 6.66 -25.19
C GLY A 9 -39.02 5.54 -25.36
N ILE A 10 -39.17 4.65 -26.35
CA ILE A 10 -38.24 3.54 -26.65
C ILE A 10 -37.42 3.90 -27.89
N HIS A 11 -36.11 4.09 -27.72
CA HIS A 11 -35.21 4.57 -28.77
C HIS A 11 -34.06 3.60 -29.10
N ASP A 12 -33.80 2.62 -28.24
CA ASP A 12 -32.81 1.58 -28.51
C ASP A 12 -33.28 0.66 -29.66
N PRO A 13 -32.45 0.45 -30.71
CA PRO A 13 -32.86 -0.29 -31.91
C PRO A 13 -33.30 -1.74 -31.65
N ASP A 14 -32.69 -2.43 -30.69
CA ASP A 14 -33.05 -3.80 -30.32
C ASP A 14 -34.40 -3.86 -29.60
N LEU A 15 -34.68 -2.87 -28.73
CA LEU A 15 -35.95 -2.75 -28.01
C LEU A 15 -37.09 -2.35 -28.95
N GLN A 16 -36.83 -1.50 -29.95
CA GLN A 16 -37.80 -1.17 -31.00
C GLN A 16 -38.15 -2.38 -31.86
N ALA A 17 -37.17 -3.21 -32.22
CA ALA A 17 -37.42 -4.45 -32.97
C ALA A 17 -38.30 -5.44 -32.19
N GLU A 18 -38.13 -5.53 -30.87
CA GLU A 18 -38.97 -6.37 -29.99
C GLU A 18 -40.43 -5.89 -29.95
N ILE A 19 -40.65 -4.57 -29.97
CA ILE A 19 -41.98 -3.97 -30.03
C ILE A 19 -42.66 -4.29 -31.37
N GLU A 20 -41.94 -4.12 -32.48
CA GLU A 20 -42.49 -4.41 -33.81
C GLU A 20 -42.81 -5.90 -33.96
N ALA A 21 -41.99 -6.81 -33.41
CA ALA A 21 -42.26 -8.24 -33.42
C ALA A 21 -43.51 -8.65 -32.59
N ALA A 22 -43.84 -7.88 -31.54
CA ALA A 22 -44.99 -8.12 -30.68
C ALA A 22 -46.29 -7.46 -31.16
N ARG A 23 -46.21 -6.64 -32.23
CA ARG A 23 -47.32 -5.80 -32.69
C ARG A 23 -48.52 -6.64 -33.12
N GLY A 24 -49.71 -6.28 -32.63
CA GLY A 24 -50.96 -7.01 -32.89
C GLY A 24 -51.21 -8.23 -31.99
N GLY A 25 -50.28 -8.56 -31.08
CA GLY A 25 -50.47 -9.65 -30.11
C GLY A 25 -51.37 -9.30 -28.92
N PHE A 26 -51.98 -10.31 -28.31
CA PHE A 26 -52.89 -10.15 -27.14
C PHE A 26 -52.23 -9.45 -25.93
N LEU A 27 -50.92 -9.63 -25.73
CA LEU A 27 -50.17 -9.03 -24.61
C LEU A 27 -49.38 -7.78 -25.02
N PHE A 28 -49.64 -7.21 -26.21
CA PHE A 28 -48.84 -6.11 -26.77
C PHE A 28 -48.66 -4.93 -25.81
N ALA A 29 -49.73 -4.50 -25.13
CA ALA A 29 -49.66 -3.42 -24.16
C ALA A 29 -48.73 -3.70 -22.97
N GLN A 30 -48.70 -4.95 -22.49
CA GLN A 30 -47.81 -5.38 -21.40
C GLN A 30 -46.35 -5.49 -21.86
N ILE A 31 -46.13 -5.96 -23.09
CA ILE A 31 -44.80 -6.02 -23.70
C ILE A 31 -44.23 -4.61 -23.84
N VAL A 32 -45.03 -3.65 -24.34
CA VAL A 32 -44.65 -2.23 -24.44
C VAL A 32 -44.24 -1.66 -23.07
N GLU A 33 -44.99 -1.96 -22.00
CA GLU A 33 -44.61 -1.51 -20.65
C GLU A 33 -43.30 -2.12 -20.17
N HIS A 34 -43.10 -3.42 -20.39
CA HIS A 34 -41.87 -4.11 -19.99
C HIS A 34 -40.64 -3.58 -20.75
N VAL A 35 -40.76 -3.39 -22.06
CA VAL A 35 -39.69 -2.85 -22.90
C VAL A 35 -39.35 -1.42 -22.52
N LEU A 36 -40.37 -0.56 -22.30
CA LEU A 36 -40.18 0.81 -21.84
C LEU A 36 -39.48 0.86 -20.48
N HIS A 37 -39.81 -0.06 -19.56
CA HIS A 37 -39.11 -0.17 -18.29
C HIS A 37 -37.62 -0.48 -18.50
N ARG A 38 -37.27 -1.46 -19.35
CA ARG A 38 -35.87 -1.76 -19.69
C ARG A 38 -35.15 -0.59 -20.35
N GLN A 39 -35.79 0.15 -21.25
CA GLN A 39 -35.21 1.38 -21.83
C GLN A 39 -34.88 2.39 -20.74
N ARG A 40 -35.82 2.65 -19.82
CA ARG A 40 -35.59 3.58 -18.71
C ARG A 40 -34.47 3.13 -17.78
N GLU A 41 -34.34 1.83 -17.53
CA GLU A 41 -33.22 1.27 -16.77
C GLU A 41 -31.89 1.48 -17.50
N ARG A 42 -31.84 1.26 -18.81
CA ARG A 42 -30.65 1.51 -19.64
C ARG A 42 -30.29 3.00 -19.66
N ASP A 43 -31.26 3.88 -19.86
CA ASP A 43 -31.07 5.33 -19.88
C ASP A 43 -30.55 5.83 -18.52
N ALA A 44 -31.10 5.32 -17.41
CA ALA A 44 -30.63 5.64 -16.07
C ALA A 44 -29.19 5.15 -15.84
N GLN A 45 -28.84 3.95 -16.30
CA GLN A 45 -27.47 3.44 -16.22
C GLN A 45 -26.50 4.27 -17.08
N ALA A 46 -26.90 4.62 -18.31
CA ALA A 46 -26.10 5.45 -19.21
C ALA A 46 -25.89 6.86 -18.63
N ALA A 47 -26.91 7.45 -18.00
CA ALA A 47 -26.80 8.73 -17.31
C ALA A 47 -25.80 8.65 -16.14
N LEU A 48 -25.89 7.62 -15.29
CA LEU A 48 -24.95 7.39 -14.19
C LEU A 48 -23.51 7.22 -14.69
N LEU A 49 -23.30 6.44 -15.75
CA LEU A 49 -21.99 6.27 -16.38
C LEU A 49 -21.46 7.59 -16.94
N GLY A 50 -22.29 8.36 -17.64
CA GLY A 50 -21.93 9.68 -18.19
C GLY A 50 -21.59 10.71 -17.11
N GLU A 51 -22.31 10.71 -15.98
CA GLU A 51 -21.98 11.54 -14.81
C GLU A 51 -20.63 11.14 -14.20
N GLU A 52 -20.37 9.83 -14.06
CA GLU A 52 -19.09 9.35 -13.55
C GLU A 52 -17.92 9.70 -14.48
N GLU A 53 -18.10 9.56 -15.78
CA GLU A 53 -17.09 9.92 -16.79
C GLU A 53 -16.81 11.42 -16.76
N SER A 54 -17.85 12.25 -16.70
CA SER A 54 -17.72 13.71 -16.57
C SER A 54 -17.00 14.08 -15.28
N ARG A 55 -17.33 13.44 -14.15
CA ARG A 55 -16.62 13.62 -12.88
C ARG A 55 -15.15 13.24 -13.02
N ARG A 56 -14.83 12.11 -13.67
CA ARG A 56 -13.44 11.65 -13.88
C ARG A 56 -12.65 12.55 -14.82
N ALA A 57 -13.30 13.15 -15.82
CA ALA A 57 -12.66 14.11 -16.73
C ALA A 57 -12.19 15.37 -15.98
N GLY A 58 -12.93 15.82 -14.97
CA GLY A 58 -12.55 16.95 -14.10
C GLY A 58 -11.41 16.66 -13.12
N LEU A 59 -11.00 15.41 -12.95
CA LEU A 59 -9.94 15.04 -12.00
C LEU A 59 -8.53 15.35 -12.53
N SER A 60 -7.65 15.79 -11.63
CA SER A 60 -6.22 15.90 -11.93
C SER A 60 -5.63 14.52 -12.27
N ARG A 61 -4.47 14.50 -12.94
CA ARG A 61 -3.76 13.25 -13.29
C ARG A 61 -3.57 12.31 -12.10
N ASP A 62 -3.15 12.87 -10.96
CA ASP A 62 -2.89 12.10 -9.74
C ASP A 62 -4.17 11.60 -9.07
N GLN A 63 -5.25 12.37 -9.13
CA GLN A 63 -6.57 11.94 -8.66
C GLN A 63 -7.11 10.82 -9.54
N ARG A 64 -7.03 10.94 -10.88
CA ARG A 64 -7.42 9.86 -11.80
C ARG A 64 -6.66 8.56 -11.53
N ARG A 65 -5.36 8.65 -11.25
CA ARG A 65 -4.55 7.47 -10.88
C ARG A 65 -5.07 6.81 -9.60
N ARG A 66 -5.44 7.59 -8.58
CA ARG A 66 -5.98 7.04 -7.32
C ARG A 66 -7.40 6.51 -7.49
N ASP A 67 -8.25 7.17 -8.28
CA ASP A 67 -9.60 6.72 -8.63
C ASP A 67 -9.54 5.37 -9.36
N ALA A 68 -8.63 5.21 -10.33
CA ALA A 68 -8.41 3.93 -11.00
C ALA A 68 -7.96 2.83 -10.03
N VAL A 69 -7.06 3.14 -9.08
CA VAL A 69 -6.65 2.19 -8.04
C VAL A 69 -7.81 1.84 -7.10
N ARG A 70 -8.65 2.81 -6.71
CA ARG A 70 -9.86 2.56 -5.92
C ARG A 70 -10.76 1.55 -6.62
N LEU A 71 -11.07 1.79 -7.90
CA LEU A 71 -11.95 0.92 -8.69
C LEU A 71 -11.44 -0.52 -8.70
N VAL A 72 -10.15 -0.71 -8.94
CA VAL A 72 -9.52 -2.05 -8.92
C VAL A 72 -9.60 -2.69 -7.53
N ILE A 73 -9.38 -1.93 -6.45
CA ILE A 73 -9.49 -2.46 -5.08
C ILE A 73 -10.93 -2.82 -4.72
N GLU A 74 -11.92 -2.06 -5.20
CA GLU A 74 -13.34 -2.29 -4.93
C GLU A 74 -13.91 -3.43 -5.78
N SER A 75 -13.42 -3.62 -7.01
CA SER A 75 -13.87 -4.68 -7.92
C SER A 75 -13.14 -6.00 -7.71
N GLU A 76 -11.86 -5.97 -7.34
CA GLU A 76 -11.03 -7.17 -7.22
C GLU A 76 -10.57 -7.40 -5.77
N PRO A 77 -10.90 -8.57 -5.17
CA PRO A 77 -10.50 -8.87 -3.80
C PRO A 77 -8.97 -8.93 -3.66
N ALA A 78 -8.48 -8.65 -2.45
CA ALA A 78 -7.07 -8.83 -2.14
C ALA A 78 -6.69 -10.32 -2.19
N LEU A 79 -5.76 -10.68 -3.07
CA LEU A 79 -5.23 -12.03 -3.25
C LEU A 79 -3.78 -12.09 -2.72
N PRO A 80 -3.25 -13.28 -2.39
CA PRO A 80 -1.86 -13.41 -1.95
C PRO A 80 -0.83 -12.78 -2.92
N SER A 81 -1.13 -12.74 -4.22
CA SER A 81 -0.31 -12.10 -5.25
C SER A 81 -0.29 -10.57 -5.16
N SER A 82 -1.41 -9.94 -4.77
CA SER A 82 -1.54 -8.49 -4.58
C SER A 82 -1.18 -8.03 -3.17
N LEU A 83 -0.90 -8.96 -2.26
CA LEU A 83 -0.44 -8.67 -0.90
C LEU A 83 1.08 -8.66 -0.80
N GLN A 84 1.59 -7.59 -0.18
CA GLN A 84 2.95 -7.46 0.31
C GLN A 84 2.95 -7.43 1.84
N HIS A 85 4.09 -7.70 2.46
CA HIS A 85 4.25 -7.76 3.91
C HIS A 85 5.39 -6.85 4.35
N ILE A 86 5.18 -6.12 5.43
CA ILE A 86 6.23 -5.33 6.10
C ILE A 86 6.24 -5.67 7.58
N HIS A 87 7.40 -5.56 8.25
CA HIS A 87 7.46 -5.70 9.69
C HIS A 87 6.62 -4.59 10.35
N SER A 88 5.68 -4.95 11.23
CA SER A 88 4.74 -3.98 11.83
C SER A 88 5.41 -2.82 12.59
N VAL A 89 6.61 -3.03 13.17
CA VAL A 89 7.40 -1.93 13.75
C VAL A 89 7.63 -0.78 12.78
N LEU A 90 7.83 -1.06 11.48
CA LEU A 90 8.05 -0.05 10.45
C LEU A 90 6.76 0.69 10.07
N ALA A 91 5.59 0.12 10.38
CA ALA A 91 4.31 0.80 10.28
C ALA A 91 4.09 1.80 11.43
N LEU A 92 4.73 1.59 12.57
CA LEU A 92 4.63 2.45 13.75
C LEU A 92 5.76 3.49 13.80
N CYS A 93 6.98 3.04 13.56
CA CYS A 93 8.22 3.82 13.59
C CYS A 93 8.83 3.78 12.19
N GLY A 94 8.39 4.67 11.30
CA GLY A 94 8.91 4.76 9.93
C GLY A 94 10.32 5.37 9.84
N LEU A 95 10.98 5.14 8.71
CA LEU A 95 12.28 5.76 8.35
C LEU A 95 12.18 7.30 8.27
N PRO A 96 13.29 8.05 8.15
CA PRO A 96 13.25 9.45 7.73
C PRO A 96 12.45 9.64 6.43
N TYR A 97 11.71 10.76 6.30
CA TYR A 97 10.95 11.12 5.10
C TYR A 97 11.83 11.76 4.03
N ARG A 98 12.81 12.57 4.45
CA ARG A 98 13.78 13.24 3.58
C ARG A 98 15.20 12.76 3.89
N ASP A 99 16.14 13.13 3.03
CA ASP A 99 17.56 12.84 3.28
C ASP A 99 18.00 13.58 4.56
N PRO A 100 18.42 12.86 5.61
CA PRO A 100 18.88 13.50 6.84
C PRO A 100 20.31 14.08 6.69
N GLY A 101 20.92 13.98 5.50
CA GLY A 101 22.22 14.58 5.21
C GLY A 101 23.36 13.85 5.94
N PRO A 102 24.26 14.58 6.64
CA PRO A 102 25.42 13.97 7.29
C PRO A 102 25.09 13.22 8.57
N VAL A 103 23.84 13.27 9.04
CA VAL A 103 23.40 12.61 10.27
C VAL A 103 23.58 11.10 10.15
N ARG A 104 24.23 10.51 11.16
CA ARG A 104 24.61 9.09 11.21
C ARG A 104 23.65 8.24 12.03
N GLU A 105 22.86 8.87 12.89
CA GLU A 105 21.93 8.20 13.80
C GLU A 105 20.55 8.82 13.71
N PHE A 106 19.52 7.97 13.73
CA PHE A 106 18.14 8.43 13.72
C PHE A 106 17.30 7.53 14.62
N SER A 107 16.50 8.14 15.49
CA SER A 107 15.55 7.42 16.33
C SER A 107 14.14 7.94 16.14
N ARG A 108 13.16 7.03 16.11
CA ARG A 108 11.74 7.36 16.15
C ARG A 108 11.04 6.48 17.18
N SER A 109 10.22 7.10 18.02
CA SER A 109 9.44 6.40 19.04
C SER A 109 7.95 6.60 18.82
N TYR A 110 7.18 5.56 19.09
CA TYR A 110 5.73 5.56 19.03
C TYR A 110 5.13 4.72 20.16
N GLY A 111 4.66 5.42 21.19
CA GLY A 111 4.20 4.80 22.42
C GLY A 111 5.31 3.97 23.05
N ARG A 112 5.11 2.65 23.05
CA ARG A 112 6.01 1.65 23.64
C ARG A 112 7.03 1.05 22.67
N ASN A 113 7.03 1.50 21.42
CA ASN A 113 7.91 0.98 20.38
C ASN A 113 8.90 2.09 20.00
N SER A 114 10.14 1.72 19.73
CA SER A 114 11.13 2.61 19.15
C SER A 114 11.92 1.91 18.06
N LEU A 115 12.36 2.71 17.10
CA LEU A 115 13.27 2.32 16.03
C LEU A 115 14.49 3.22 16.13
N SER A 116 15.68 2.64 16.26
CA SER A 116 16.95 3.33 16.09
C SER A 116 17.64 2.84 14.82
N LEU A 117 18.21 3.76 14.06
CA LEU A 117 18.97 3.49 12.84
C LEU A 117 20.36 4.09 12.99
N ILE A 118 21.36 3.29 12.68
CA ILE A 118 22.76 3.74 12.63
C ILE A 118 23.24 3.48 11.20
N ALA A 119 23.64 4.55 10.52
CA ALA A 119 24.18 4.45 9.18
C ALA A 119 25.47 3.61 9.18
N GLY A 120 25.78 2.94 8.09
CA GLY A 120 26.95 2.04 8.03
C GLY A 120 27.98 2.44 7.00
N ARG A 121 28.77 1.44 6.59
CA ARG A 121 29.76 1.52 5.51
C ARG A 121 29.60 0.28 4.63
N ILE A 122 29.88 0.40 3.35
CA ILE A 122 29.95 -0.73 2.41
C ILE A 122 31.36 -0.81 1.88
N LYS A 123 31.85 -2.03 1.66
CA LYS A 123 33.11 -2.24 0.96
C LYS A 123 32.89 -1.99 -0.53
N ASP A 124 33.49 -0.94 -1.06
CA ASP A 124 33.48 -0.65 -2.48
C ASP A 124 34.27 -1.74 -3.22
N PRO A 125 33.68 -2.39 -4.22
CA PRO A 125 34.31 -3.53 -4.86
C PRO A 125 35.25 -3.14 -6.03
N GLU A 126 35.39 -1.85 -6.40
CA GLU A 126 36.40 -1.34 -7.35
C GLU A 126 37.68 -0.94 -6.63
N THR A 127 37.54 -0.18 -5.55
CA THR A 127 38.62 0.39 -4.77
C THR A 127 39.05 -0.50 -3.61
N GLY A 128 38.18 -1.42 -3.17
CA GLY A 128 38.38 -2.25 -1.98
C GLY A 128 38.22 -1.51 -0.65
N ALA A 129 37.96 -0.20 -0.68
CA ALA A 129 37.85 0.64 0.50
C ALA A 129 36.45 0.59 1.13
N PHE A 130 36.36 0.88 2.44
CA PHE A 130 35.05 1.05 3.08
C PHE A 130 34.50 2.46 2.84
N GLU A 131 33.42 2.56 2.09
CA GLU A 131 32.72 3.81 1.81
C GLU A 131 31.57 4.05 2.80
N PRO A 132 31.50 5.23 3.44
CA PRO A 132 30.38 5.57 4.30
C PRO A 132 29.08 5.70 3.51
N GLN A 133 28.00 5.14 4.05
CA GLN A 133 26.66 5.31 3.51
C GLN A 133 25.84 6.19 4.46
N GLY A 134 24.87 6.93 3.93
CA GLY A 134 23.91 7.69 4.74
C GLY A 134 22.80 6.81 5.32
N LEU A 135 21.92 7.39 6.14
CA LEU A 135 20.73 6.72 6.64
C LEU A 135 19.71 6.48 5.50
N PRO A 136 19.03 5.32 5.45
CA PRO A 136 17.98 5.07 4.46
C PRO A 136 16.77 5.98 4.72
N TYR A 137 16.16 6.50 3.66
CA TYR A 137 15.08 7.48 3.78
C TYR A 137 14.08 7.42 2.62
N GLY A 138 13.00 8.17 2.78
CA GLY A 138 12.06 8.44 1.71
C GLY A 138 11.21 7.23 1.32
N PRO A 139 10.44 7.36 0.22
CA PRO A 139 9.50 6.32 -0.17
C PRO A 139 10.18 5.08 -0.72
N LYS A 140 11.31 5.24 -1.44
CA LYS A 140 12.00 4.12 -2.09
C LYS A 140 12.54 3.11 -1.09
N ALA A 141 13.19 3.56 -0.01
CA ALA A 141 13.67 2.64 1.03
C ALA A 141 12.53 1.83 1.66
N ARG A 142 11.37 2.46 1.90
CA ARG A 142 10.18 1.79 2.43
C ARG A 142 9.63 0.73 1.48
N LEU A 143 9.58 1.04 0.19
CA LEU A 143 9.10 0.12 -0.84
C LEU A 143 10.05 -1.07 -1.03
N VAL A 144 11.36 -0.82 -0.95
CA VAL A 144 12.38 -1.89 -0.93
C VAL A 144 12.18 -2.78 0.29
N LEU A 145 12.03 -2.22 1.49
CA LEU A 145 11.77 -3.00 2.71
C LEU A 145 10.47 -3.81 2.60
N LEU A 146 9.39 -3.19 2.12
CA LEU A 146 8.11 -3.86 1.88
C LEU A 146 8.27 -5.04 0.93
N HIS A 147 8.99 -4.87 -0.18
CA HIS A 147 9.21 -5.94 -1.14
C HIS A 147 10.11 -7.06 -0.58
N LEU A 148 11.26 -6.72 0.02
CA LEU A 148 12.17 -7.73 0.57
C LEU A 148 11.53 -8.52 1.72
N CYS A 149 10.79 -7.84 2.61
CA CYS A 149 10.02 -8.52 3.66
C CYS A 149 8.95 -9.45 3.06
N THR A 150 8.32 -9.04 1.96
CA THR A 150 7.37 -9.88 1.23
C THR A 150 8.03 -11.15 0.72
N GLU A 151 9.19 -11.03 0.09
CA GLU A 151 9.93 -12.18 -0.43
C GLU A 151 10.36 -13.12 0.69
N ALA A 152 10.77 -12.61 1.85
CA ALA A 152 11.10 -13.44 3.02
C ALA A 152 9.90 -14.22 3.54
N VAL A 153 8.73 -13.57 3.62
CA VAL A 153 7.48 -14.20 4.02
C VAL A 153 7.01 -15.23 2.99
N ARG A 154 7.10 -14.92 1.69
CA ARG A 154 6.67 -15.80 0.59
C ARG A 154 7.55 -17.03 0.47
N GLN A 155 8.87 -16.86 0.47
CA GLN A 155 9.86 -17.93 0.34
C GLN A 155 10.04 -18.70 1.67
N ARG A 156 9.49 -18.18 2.79
CA ARG A 156 9.65 -18.74 4.14
C ARG A 156 11.11 -19.02 4.48
N SER A 157 11.97 -18.05 4.16
CA SER A 157 13.41 -18.17 4.32
C SER A 157 14.01 -16.83 4.74
N PRO A 158 14.98 -16.81 5.69
CA PRO A 158 15.79 -15.62 5.98
C PRO A 158 16.76 -15.30 4.84
N THR A 159 16.93 -16.21 3.88
CA THR A 159 17.77 -16.05 2.70
C THR A 159 16.86 -16.01 1.49
N VAL A 160 16.66 -14.82 0.91
CA VAL A 160 15.73 -14.63 -0.21
C VAL A 160 16.46 -14.44 -1.52
N LYS A 161 15.98 -15.12 -2.55
CA LYS A 161 16.41 -14.86 -3.92
C LYS A 161 15.70 -13.61 -4.42
N VAL A 162 16.45 -12.67 -4.98
CA VAL A 162 15.92 -11.48 -5.68
C VAL A 162 16.30 -11.53 -7.15
N ALA A 163 15.68 -10.68 -7.96
CA ALA A 163 15.98 -10.55 -9.38
C ALA A 163 17.48 -10.46 -9.66
N GLU A 164 17.89 -11.02 -10.79
CA GLU A 164 19.28 -11.03 -11.23
C GLU A 164 19.84 -9.64 -11.50
N THR A 165 19.01 -8.63 -11.75
CA THR A 165 19.44 -7.25 -11.99
C THR A 165 18.63 -6.26 -11.17
N LEU A 166 19.24 -5.11 -10.83
CA LEU A 166 18.53 -4.00 -10.18
C LEU A 166 17.31 -3.55 -11.01
N SER A 167 17.45 -3.54 -12.34
CA SER A 167 16.33 -3.24 -13.25
C SER A 167 15.22 -4.28 -13.16
N GLY A 168 15.56 -5.58 -13.07
CA GLY A 168 14.59 -6.65 -12.83
C GLY A 168 13.86 -6.45 -11.50
N PHE A 169 14.60 -6.20 -10.43
CA PHE A 169 14.07 -5.94 -9.09
C PHE A 169 13.11 -4.74 -9.08
N MET A 170 13.47 -3.66 -9.77
CA MET A 170 12.61 -2.49 -9.92
C MET A 170 11.32 -2.81 -10.69
N ARG A 171 11.38 -3.64 -11.74
CA ARG A 171 10.19 -4.07 -12.50
C ARG A 171 9.28 -4.96 -11.65
N GLU A 172 9.82 -5.88 -10.86
CA GLU A 172 9.05 -6.71 -9.92
C GLU A 172 8.29 -5.85 -8.90
N MET A 173 8.92 -4.79 -8.39
CA MET A 173 8.26 -3.80 -7.54
C MET A 173 7.22 -2.93 -8.30
N GLY A 174 7.25 -2.93 -9.63
CA GLY A 174 6.35 -2.15 -10.50
C GLY A 174 6.82 -0.71 -10.75
N PHE A 175 8.13 -0.44 -10.67
CA PHE A 175 8.71 0.85 -10.98
C PHE A 175 9.22 0.93 -12.42
N ALA A 176 9.03 2.09 -13.05
CA ALA A 176 9.68 2.41 -14.31
C ALA A 176 11.20 2.44 -14.12
N VAL A 177 11.92 1.78 -15.02
CA VAL A 177 13.38 1.73 -15.05
C VAL A 177 13.87 2.84 -15.97
N THR A 178 14.40 3.92 -15.39
CA THR A 178 14.95 5.05 -16.15
C THR A 178 16.38 5.35 -15.72
N GLY A 179 17.26 5.54 -16.71
CA GLY A 179 18.66 5.91 -16.53
C GLY A 179 18.88 7.43 -16.42
N GLY A 180 20.15 7.83 -16.37
CA GLY A 180 20.58 9.23 -16.28
C GLY A 180 20.64 9.79 -14.86
N GLU A 181 21.11 11.03 -14.73
CA GLU A 181 21.37 11.71 -13.44
C GLU A 181 20.12 11.82 -12.55
N ARG A 182 18.95 12.03 -13.19
CA ARG A 182 17.62 12.11 -12.57
C ARG A 182 16.82 10.80 -12.69
N GLY A 183 17.47 9.73 -13.14
CA GLY A 183 16.85 8.42 -13.35
C GLY A 183 16.45 7.71 -12.05
N THR A 184 15.50 6.80 -12.15
CA THR A 184 15.02 6.02 -11.00
C THR A 184 16.07 5.03 -10.50
N ILE A 185 16.92 4.49 -11.38
CA ILE A 185 17.94 3.48 -11.07
C ILE A 185 18.92 3.98 -10.01
N ARG A 186 19.50 5.18 -10.19
CA ARG A 186 20.49 5.75 -9.26
C ARG A 186 19.93 5.89 -7.85
N GLN A 187 18.74 6.45 -7.75
CA GLN A 187 18.05 6.68 -6.48
C GLN A 187 17.65 5.35 -5.80
N PHE A 188 17.30 4.31 -6.56
CA PHE A 188 17.03 2.98 -5.98
C PHE A 188 18.32 2.32 -5.49
N LYS A 189 19.39 2.35 -6.29
CA LYS A 189 20.72 1.84 -5.91
C LYS A 189 21.21 2.49 -4.63
N GLU A 190 21.08 3.81 -4.54
CA GLU A 190 21.46 4.57 -3.34
C GLU A 190 20.71 4.08 -2.10
N GLN A 191 19.37 4.01 -2.15
CA GLN A 191 18.59 3.59 -0.97
C GLN A 191 18.86 2.14 -0.59
N LEU A 192 19.13 1.28 -1.57
CA LEU A 192 19.48 -0.09 -1.28
C LEU A 192 20.85 -0.22 -0.62
N ASN A 193 21.86 0.52 -1.08
CA ASN A 193 23.16 0.59 -0.41
C ASN A 193 23.00 1.11 1.02
N ARG A 194 22.24 2.19 1.22
CA ARG A 194 21.97 2.72 2.57
C ARG A 194 21.30 1.68 3.46
N LEU A 195 20.31 0.94 2.95
CA LEU A 195 19.65 -0.15 3.68
C LEU A 195 20.58 -1.32 3.99
N ALA A 196 21.46 -1.68 3.06
CA ALA A 196 22.44 -2.76 3.22
C ALA A 196 23.49 -2.45 4.30
N ALA A 197 23.87 -1.17 4.40
CA ALA A 197 24.87 -0.70 5.34
C ALA A 197 24.28 -0.43 6.74
N CYS A 198 23.01 0.00 6.80
CA CYS A 198 22.38 0.48 8.02
C CYS A 198 22.17 -0.66 9.03
N SER A 199 22.46 -0.37 10.30
CA SER A 199 22.01 -1.17 11.43
C SER A 199 20.67 -0.64 11.94
N MET A 200 19.79 -1.54 12.36
CA MET A 200 18.47 -1.22 12.89
C MET A 200 18.35 -1.83 14.29
N GLN A 201 17.79 -1.08 15.23
CA GLN A 201 17.47 -1.57 16.56
C GLN A 201 16.01 -1.31 16.85
N ILE A 202 15.31 -2.33 17.32
CA ILE A 202 13.90 -2.25 17.70
C ILE A 202 13.85 -2.27 19.22
N GLY A 203 13.39 -1.16 19.81
CA GLY A 203 13.10 -1.10 21.23
C GLY A 203 11.63 -1.38 21.50
N LEU A 204 11.36 -2.28 22.43
CA LEU A 204 10.03 -2.59 22.95
C LEU A 204 10.05 -2.34 24.46
N TRP A 205 9.12 -1.51 24.96
CA TRP A 205 9.00 -1.21 26.37
C TRP A 205 7.60 -1.59 26.86
N ASP A 206 7.50 -2.31 27.98
CA ASP A 206 6.20 -2.75 28.51
C ASP A 206 5.42 -1.63 29.24
N GLY A 207 6.04 -0.47 29.44
CA GLY A 207 5.46 0.66 30.16
C GLY A 207 5.65 0.61 31.68
N ARG A 208 6.44 -0.34 32.19
CA ARG A 208 6.76 -0.55 33.60
C ARG A 208 8.26 -0.84 33.72
N ASP A 209 8.64 -2.10 33.92
CA ASP A 209 9.97 -2.50 34.41
C ASP A 209 10.80 -3.24 33.34
N SER A 210 10.21 -3.63 32.20
CA SER A 210 10.91 -4.40 31.17
C SER A 210 11.04 -3.62 29.87
N ALA A 211 12.29 -3.43 29.43
CA ALA A 211 12.64 -2.98 28.10
C ALA A 211 13.42 -4.08 27.38
N THR A 212 12.98 -4.44 26.18
CA THR A 212 13.70 -5.35 25.28
C THR A 212 14.22 -4.54 24.11
N THR A 213 15.54 -4.55 23.93
CA THR A 213 16.16 -3.99 22.73
C THR A 213 16.62 -5.15 21.85
N LEU A 214 16.03 -5.26 20.67
CA LEU A 214 16.46 -6.19 19.65
C LEU A 214 17.47 -5.44 18.76
N ASN A 215 18.73 -5.86 18.79
CA ASN A 215 19.78 -5.33 17.93
C ASN A 215 19.79 -6.09 16.62
N VAL A 216 19.01 -5.63 15.66
CA VAL A 216 18.68 -6.43 14.49
C VAL A 216 18.91 -5.64 13.19
N PRO A 217 20.13 -5.66 12.62
CA PRO A 217 20.30 -5.11 11.28
C PRO A 217 19.30 -5.82 10.35
N PRO A 218 18.56 -5.09 9.49
CA PRO A 218 17.52 -5.71 8.67
C PRO A 218 18.13 -6.74 7.70
N PHE A 219 19.41 -6.59 7.37
CA PHE A 219 20.19 -7.50 6.54
C PHE A 219 21.52 -7.83 7.22
N ARG A 220 21.82 -9.13 7.32
CA ARG A 220 23.13 -9.64 7.75
C ARG A 220 24.17 -9.51 6.63
N SER A 221 23.73 -9.68 5.38
CA SER A 221 24.56 -9.48 4.20
C SER A 221 23.68 -9.19 2.99
N LEU A 222 24.16 -8.26 2.15
CA LEU A 222 23.54 -7.96 0.86
C LEU A 222 24.59 -8.11 -0.24
N GLU A 223 24.53 -9.20 -0.99
CA GLU A 223 25.37 -9.38 -2.17
C GLU A 223 24.79 -8.59 -3.33
N LEU A 224 25.21 -7.32 -3.42
CA LEU A 224 24.72 -6.42 -4.44
C LEU A 224 25.40 -6.66 -5.78
N TRP A 225 24.58 -7.17 -6.68
CA TRP A 225 24.56 -6.92 -8.11
C TRP A 225 25.91 -6.58 -8.82
N ARG A 226 26.84 -7.55 -8.90
CA ARG A 226 27.91 -7.56 -9.92
C ARG A 226 27.82 -8.79 -10.82
N PRO A 227 27.98 -8.67 -12.15
CA PRO A 227 28.31 -9.81 -12.99
C PRO A 227 29.77 -10.20 -12.67
N ARG A 228 30.05 -11.44 -12.32
CA ARG A 228 31.41 -11.97 -12.42
C ARG A 228 31.68 -12.26 -13.90
N ALA A 229 32.85 -11.87 -14.39
CA ALA A 229 33.28 -12.27 -15.72
C ALA A 229 33.45 -13.80 -15.72
N GLY A 230 32.66 -14.51 -16.54
CA GLY A 230 32.81 -15.95 -16.76
C GLY A 230 31.90 -16.89 -15.93
N GLU A 231 30.96 -16.38 -15.13
CA GLU A 231 29.95 -17.25 -14.49
C GLU A 231 28.77 -17.47 -15.44
N GLY A 232 28.41 -18.75 -15.66
CA GLY A 232 27.25 -19.15 -16.45
C GLY A 232 25.93 -18.65 -15.85
N ALA A 233 24.93 -18.46 -16.71
CA ALA A 233 23.67 -17.78 -16.40
C ALA A 233 22.74 -18.51 -15.42
N ASP A 234 23.03 -19.75 -14.99
CA ASP A 234 21.99 -20.65 -14.46
C ASP A 234 21.92 -20.84 -12.93
N GLU A 235 22.79 -20.24 -12.09
CA GLU A 235 22.64 -20.38 -10.61
C GLU A 235 22.78 -19.09 -9.78
N ALA A 236 23.12 -17.95 -10.38
CA ALA A 236 23.41 -16.71 -9.64
C ALA A 236 22.16 -15.83 -9.39
N GLY A 237 21.12 -16.41 -8.81
CA GLY A 237 20.07 -15.62 -8.15
C GLY A 237 20.70 -14.82 -7.02
N ARG A 238 20.73 -13.50 -7.13
CA ARG A 238 21.41 -12.67 -6.13
C ARG A 238 20.60 -12.69 -4.85
N THR A 239 21.29 -12.83 -3.72
CA THR A 239 20.66 -13.29 -2.48
C THR A 239 20.72 -12.18 -1.43
N VAL A 240 19.59 -11.95 -0.75
CA VAL A 240 19.50 -11.07 0.41
C VAL A 240 19.35 -11.94 1.65
N ARG A 241 20.26 -11.79 2.62
CA ARG A 241 20.20 -12.53 3.88
C ARG A 241 19.76 -11.60 5.01
N PHE A 242 18.58 -11.86 5.53
CA PHE A 242 18.07 -11.23 6.74
C PHE A 242 18.84 -11.72 7.96
N ASP A 243 18.91 -10.87 8.98
CA ASP A 243 19.28 -11.36 10.30
C ASP A 243 18.22 -12.38 10.79
N PRO A 244 18.61 -13.53 11.35
CA PRO A 244 17.67 -14.55 11.79
C PRO A 244 16.63 -14.04 12.80
N GLU A 245 17.03 -13.17 13.72
CA GLU A 245 16.11 -12.62 14.73
C GLU A 245 15.13 -11.62 14.08
N PHE A 246 15.58 -10.86 13.07
CA PHE A 246 14.70 -10.00 12.26
C PHE A 246 13.67 -10.85 11.53
N TYR A 247 14.14 -11.94 10.93
CA TYR A 247 13.29 -12.80 10.15
C TYR A 247 12.20 -13.43 11.01
N GLU A 248 12.57 -14.00 12.17
CA GLU A 248 11.61 -14.59 13.11
C GLU A 248 10.57 -13.57 13.59
N THR A 249 11.00 -12.36 13.93
CA THR A 249 10.09 -11.29 14.34
C THR A 249 9.22 -10.81 13.18
N LEU A 250 9.75 -10.72 11.97
CA LEU A 250 9.01 -10.40 10.75
C LEU A 250 7.91 -11.42 10.49
N ILE A 251 8.19 -12.73 10.57
CA ILE A 251 7.18 -13.77 10.34
C ILE A 251 6.03 -13.65 11.36
N ARG A 252 6.34 -13.36 12.62
CA ARG A 252 5.31 -13.20 13.68
C ARG A 252 4.52 -11.90 13.56
N HIS A 253 5.14 -10.84 13.05
CA HIS A 253 4.61 -9.48 13.05
C HIS A 253 4.48 -8.88 11.64
N ALA A 254 4.25 -9.73 10.64
CA ALA A 254 4.04 -9.34 9.25
C ALA A 254 2.70 -8.60 9.11
N LEU A 255 2.78 -7.32 8.77
CA LEU A 255 1.62 -6.51 8.41
C LEU A 255 1.36 -6.66 6.90
N PRO A 256 0.21 -7.19 6.47
CA PRO A 256 -0.13 -7.24 5.05
C PRO A 256 -0.54 -5.85 4.54
N VAL A 257 -0.14 -5.55 3.31
CA VAL A 257 -0.38 -4.29 2.60
C VAL A 257 -0.80 -4.62 1.16
N ASP A 258 -1.86 -3.96 0.69
CA ASP A 258 -2.24 -4.05 -0.72
C ASP A 258 -1.22 -3.28 -1.60
N VAL A 259 -0.53 -4.01 -2.48
CA VAL A 259 0.51 -3.43 -3.35
C VAL A 259 -0.04 -2.36 -4.27
N ARG A 260 -1.32 -2.44 -4.66
CA ARG A 260 -1.99 -1.46 -5.52
C ARG A 260 -2.06 -0.11 -4.83
N ALA A 261 -2.42 -0.11 -3.54
CA ALA A 261 -2.42 1.09 -2.71
C ALA A 261 -1.00 1.62 -2.43
N ALA A 262 -0.04 0.73 -2.12
CA ALA A 262 1.35 1.13 -1.92
C ALA A 262 1.94 1.82 -3.18
N ARG A 263 1.62 1.30 -4.37
CA ARG A 263 2.00 1.92 -5.66
C ARG A 263 1.35 3.28 -5.86
N ALA A 264 0.08 3.45 -5.51
CA ALA A 264 -0.61 4.73 -5.59
C ALA A 264 0.05 5.83 -4.75
N PHE A 265 0.71 5.46 -3.65
CA PHE A 265 1.41 6.36 -2.73
C PHE A 265 2.94 6.33 -2.82
N SER A 266 3.49 5.61 -3.81
CA SER A 266 4.93 5.41 -4.00
C SER A 266 5.78 6.69 -4.11
N GLY A 267 5.16 7.84 -4.39
CA GLY A 267 5.84 9.14 -4.44
C GLY A 267 5.94 9.87 -3.10
N SER A 268 5.33 9.38 -2.02
CA SER A 268 5.33 10.07 -0.72
C SER A 268 5.57 9.11 0.44
N ALA A 269 6.69 9.32 1.14
CA ALA A 269 7.06 8.56 2.31
C ALA A 269 6.02 8.65 3.44
N ARG A 270 5.45 9.85 3.65
CA ARG A 270 4.42 10.07 4.68
C ARG A 270 3.10 9.40 4.34
N LYS A 271 2.69 9.35 3.06
CA LYS A 271 1.48 8.62 2.63
C LYS A 271 1.64 7.11 2.78
N LEU A 272 2.84 6.57 2.51
CA LEU A 272 3.15 5.15 2.77
C LEU A 272 3.09 4.83 4.26
N ASP A 273 3.71 5.66 5.12
CA ASP A 273 3.63 5.45 6.57
C ASP A 273 2.17 5.58 7.07
N LEU A 274 1.40 6.53 6.54
CA LEU A 274 -0.03 6.66 6.87
C LEU A 274 -0.82 5.41 6.45
N LEU A 275 -0.55 4.86 5.26
CA LEU A 275 -1.12 3.60 4.78
C LEU A 275 -0.82 2.44 5.74
N PHE A 276 0.46 2.24 6.06
CA PHE A 276 0.91 1.14 6.92
C PHE A 276 0.35 1.30 8.34
N TRP A 277 0.46 2.50 8.91
CA TRP A 277 -0.01 2.79 10.25
C TRP A 277 -1.52 2.58 10.40
N THR A 278 -2.29 3.05 9.42
CA THR A 278 -3.76 2.87 9.43
C THR A 278 -4.11 1.39 9.33
N GLY A 279 -3.45 0.65 8.44
CA GLY A 279 -3.62 -0.81 8.31
C GLY A 279 -3.31 -1.57 9.60
N TYR A 280 -2.24 -1.17 10.30
CA TYR A 280 -1.88 -1.74 11.60
C TYR A 280 -2.90 -1.40 12.69
N ARG A 281 -3.26 -0.12 12.82
CA ARG A 281 -4.14 0.36 13.90
C ARG A 281 -5.54 -0.22 13.78
N LEU A 282 -6.17 -0.14 12.61
CA LEU A 282 -7.56 -0.58 12.44
C LEU A 282 -7.73 -2.09 12.67
N ARG A 283 -6.70 -2.90 12.44
CA ARG A 283 -6.75 -4.36 12.66
C ARG A 283 -6.97 -4.77 14.12
N SER A 284 -6.53 -3.96 15.07
CA SER A 284 -6.55 -4.28 16.50
C SER A 284 -7.40 -3.31 17.34
N LEU A 285 -8.03 -2.32 16.69
CA LEU A 285 -8.75 -1.25 17.37
C LEU A 285 -10.13 -1.72 17.86
N GLN A 286 -10.29 -1.85 19.18
CA GLN A 286 -11.54 -2.29 19.80
C GLN A 286 -12.47 -1.14 20.22
N ARG A 287 -11.93 0.07 20.40
CA ARG A 287 -12.67 1.26 20.83
C ARG A 287 -12.20 2.47 20.02
N PRO A 288 -13.03 3.51 19.84
CA PRO A 288 -12.60 4.71 19.16
C PRO A 288 -11.31 5.29 19.74
N LEU A 289 -10.34 5.58 18.87
CA LEU A 289 -9.06 6.19 19.24
C LEU A 289 -9.04 7.63 18.73
N ARG A 290 -9.01 8.57 19.67
CA ARG A 290 -8.85 9.99 19.41
C ARG A 290 -7.36 10.36 19.45
N LEU A 291 -6.88 11.01 18.39
CA LEU A 291 -5.53 11.56 18.30
C LEU A 291 -5.60 13.06 18.09
N THR A 292 -4.97 13.80 19.00
CA THR A 292 -4.82 15.25 18.84
C THR A 292 -3.85 15.57 17.71
N TRP A 293 -3.89 16.81 17.23
CA TRP A 293 -2.87 17.29 16.28
C TRP A 293 -1.44 17.20 16.81
N ALA A 294 -1.23 17.33 18.12
CA ALA A 294 0.08 17.15 18.73
C ALA A 294 0.55 15.69 18.61
N ASN A 295 -0.35 14.72 18.86
CA ASN A 295 -0.03 13.30 18.67
C ASN A 295 0.29 12.97 17.21
N LEU A 296 -0.50 13.50 16.26
CA LEU A 296 -0.29 13.31 14.84
C LEU A 296 1.02 13.95 14.36
N HIS A 297 1.35 15.14 14.87
CA HIS A 297 2.59 15.85 14.53
C HIS A 297 3.82 15.13 15.07
N ALA A 298 3.77 14.64 16.32
CA ALA A 298 4.85 13.82 16.88
C ALA A 298 5.12 12.57 16.03
N GLN A 299 4.08 11.99 15.42
CA GLN A 299 4.19 10.78 14.63
C GLN A 299 4.58 11.02 13.15
N PHE A 300 3.91 11.94 12.47
CA PHE A 300 4.00 12.14 11.01
C PHE A 300 4.62 13.49 10.62
N GLY A 301 4.92 14.34 11.60
CA GLY A 301 5.33 15.73 11.43
C GLY A 301 6.71 16.05 11.99
N ALA A 302 7.48 15.08 12.50
CA ALA A 302 8.77 15.31 13.14
C ALA A 302 9.77 16.12 12.28
N GLU A 303 9.70 16.01 10.95
CA GLU A 303 10.55 16.76 10.01
C GLU A 303 9.94 18.11 9.56
N ASN A 304 8.79 18.50 10.11
CA ASN A 304 8.12 19.75 9.83
C ASN A 304 7.99 20.59 11.10
N ALA A 305 8.79 21.65 11.22
CA ALA A 305 8.78 22.51 12.40
C ALA A 305 7.42 23.18 12.67
N SER A 306 6.60 23.41 11.64
CA SER A 306 5.31 24.09 11.79
C SER A 306 4.14 23.10 11.86
N ILE A 307 3.45 23.08 13.00
CA ILE A 307 2.22 22.30 13.16
C ILE A 307 1.12 22.74 12.20
N ARG A 308 1.08 24.03 11.81
CA ARG A 308 0.08 24.58 10.90
C ARG A 308 0.25 24.02 9.47
N SER A 309 1.47 24.08 8.94
CA SER A 309 1.74 23.52 7.61
C SER A 309 1.62 21.99 7.62
N PHE A 310 1.98 21.35 8.75
CA PHE A 310 1.75 19.91 8.94
C PHE A 310 0.27 19.57 8.87
N ARG A 311 -0.61 20.30 9.58
CA ARG A 311 -2.07 20.09 9.53
C ARG A 311 -2.60 20.12 8.10
N GLN A 312 -2.19 21.10 7.30
CA GLN A 312 -2.58 21.21 5.89
C GLN A 312 -2.10 20.01 5.07
N ALA A 313 -0.82 19.67 5.20
CA ALA A 313 -0.23 18.55 4.48
C ALA A 313 -0.85 17.18 4.87
N PHE A 314 -1.13 16.99 6.16
CA PHE A 314 -1.77 15.79 6.68
C PHE A 314 -3.24 15.69 6.25
N LYS A 315 -4.00 16.81 6.27
CA LYS A 315 -5.36 16.89 5.71
C LYS A 315 -5.38 16.39 4.26
N ALA A 316 -4.44 16.87 3.43
CA ALA A 316 -4.32 16.43 2.04
C ALA A 316 -3.93 14.94 1.92
N ASP A 317 -2.98 14.45 2.71
CA ASP A 317 -2.58 13.04 2.67
C ASP A 317 -3.69 12.09 3.10
N LEU A 318 -4.47 12.47 4.13
CA LEU A 318 -5.63 11.69 4.55
C LEU A 318 -6.74 11.72 3.50
N ALA A 319 -6.98 12.85 2.84
CA ALA A 319 -7.92 12.93 1.72
C ALA A 319 -7.51 11.97 0.60
N HIS A 320 -6.22 11.94 0.23
CA HIS A 320 -5.70 11.00 -0.77
C HIS A 320 -5.85 9.53 -0.34
N LEU A 321 -5.72 9.21 0.95
CA LEU A 321 -5.99 7.86 1.46
C LEU A 321 -7.47 7.51 1.30
N ARG A 322 -8.38 8.45 1.63
CA ARG A 322 -9.83 8.28 1.51
C ARG A 322 -10.30 8.19 0.05
N GLU A 323 -9.60 8.81 -0.89
CA GLU A 323 -9.87 8.63 -2.32
C GLU A 323 -9.65 7.18 -2.77
N VAL A 324 -8.69 6.47 -2.17
CA VAL A 324 -8.39 5.06 -2.47
C VAL A 324 -9.22 4.10 -1.61
N PHE A 325 -9.52 4.47 -0.37
CA PHE A 325 -10.32 3.69 0.56
C PHE A 325 -11.41 4.55 1.21
N PRO A 326 -12.53 4.80 0.51
CA PRO A 326 -13.57 5.74 0.97
C PRO A 326 -14.31 5.26 2.23
N ARG A 327 -14.34 3.94 2.45
CA ARG A 327 -15.04 3.30 3.56
C ARG A 327 -14.24 3.23 4.86
N LEU A 328 -13.03 3.81 4.91
CA LEU A 328 -12.25 3.79 6.15
C LEU A 328 -12.92 4.62 7.25
N PRO A 329 -13.02 4.08 8.48
CA PRO A 329 -13.71 4.73 9.59
C PRO A 329 -12.84 5.81 10.26
N LEU A 330 -12.45 6.82 9.46
CA LEU A 330 -11.54 7.89 9.84
C LEU A 330 -12.28 9.24 9.81
N VAL A 331 -12.42 9.86 10.97
CA VAL A 331 -13.08 11.17 11.12
C VAL A 331 -12.04 12.20 11.49
N LEU A 332 -11.84 13.19 10.63
CA LEU A 332 -10.93 14.30 10.85
C LEU A 332 -11.73 15.57 11.16
N ASP A 333 -11.37 16.27 12.22
CA ASP A 333 -11.98 17.53 12.63
C ASP A 333 -10.93 18.53 13.14
N GLU A 334 -11.37 19.63 13.73
CA GLU A 334 -10.47 20.69 14.23
C GLU A 334 -9.58 20.23 15.39
N GLY A 335 -10.02 19.25 16.18
CA GLY A 335 -9.23 18.71 17.30
C GLY A 335 -8.22 17.62 16.89
N GLY A 336 -8.42 16.96 15.74
CA GLY A 336 -7.48 15.98 15.19
C GLY A 336 -8.15 14.86 14.41
N LEU A 337 -7.67 13.63 14.59
CA LEU A 337 -8.14 12.43 13.89
C LEU A 337 -8.77 11.46 14.90
N THR A 338 -9.92 10.90 14.54
CA THR A 338 -10.57 9.81 15.27
C THR A 338 -10.62 8.58 14.37
N LEU A 339 -10.14 7.46 14.88
CA LEU A 339 -10.25 6.15 14.26
C LEU A 339 -11.38 5.43 14.98
N HIS A 340 -12.39 4.95 14.27
CA HIS A 340 -13.40 4.05 14.84
C HIS A 340 -13.04 2.60 14.53
N PRO A 341 -13.45 1.64 15.38
CA PRO A 341 -13.33 0.22 15.07
C PRO A 341 -13.90 -0.07 13.68
N ALA A 342 -13.13 -0.79 12.87
CA ALA A 342 -13.48 -1.12 11.49
C ALA A 342 -14.12 -2.51 11.46
N ASP A 343 -15.20 -2.66 10.69
CA ASP A 343 -15.67 -4.00 10.32
C ASP A 343 -14.58 -4.69 9.47
N PRO A 344 -14.34 -6.01 9.60
CA PRO A 344 -13.35 -6.72 8.80
C PRO A 344 -13.43 -6.45 7.28
N SER A 345 -14.63 -6.23 6.73
CA SER A 345 -14.84 -5.91 5.31
C SER A 345 -14.39 -4.50 4.91
N THR A 346 -14.22 -3.60 5.87
CA THR A 346 -13.81 -2.20 5.67
C THR A 346 -12.31 -1.97 5.91
N LEU A 347 -11.58 -3.02 6.31
CA LEU A 347 -10.13 -2.95 6.48
C LEU A 347 -9.42 -2.78 5.13
N LEU A 348 -8.27 -2.11 5.15
CA LEU A 348 -7.43 -1.91 3.97
C LEU A 348 -6.98 -3.22 3.33
N VAL A 349 -6.80 -4.25 4.17
CA VAL A 349 -6.64 -5.63 3.77
C VAL A 349 -7.61 -6.46 4.61
N PRO A 350 -8.74 -6.88 4.03
CA PRO A 350 -9.68 -7.75 4.72
C PRO A 350 -9.00 -9.06 5.16
N PRO A 351 -9.30 -9.58 6.37
CA PRO A 351 -8.83 -10.89 6.76
C PRO A 351 -9.43 -11.93 5.82
N ARG A 352 -8.66 -12.99 5.52
CA ARG A 352 -9.19 -14.10 4.72
C ARG A 352 -10.47 -14.60 5.39
N PRO A 353 -11.58 -14.77 4.66
CA PRO A 353 -12.78 -15.37 5.23
C PRO A 353 -12.36 -16.68 5.87
N ALA A 354 -12.66 -16.87 7.16
CA ALA A 354 -12.49 -18.16 7.78
C ALA A 354 -13.25 -19.15 6.90
N ALA A 355 -12.57 -20.17 6.37
CA ALA A 355 -13.23 -21.26 5.68
C ALA A 355 -14.32 -21.75 6.64
N LYS A 356 -15.60 -21.54 6.29
CA LYS A 356 -16.72 -21.98 7.12
C LYS A 356 -16.47 -23.45 7.41
N GLY A 357 -16.16 -23.73 8.67
CA GLY A 357 -15.72 -25.04 9.10
C GLY A 357 -16.74 -26.07 8.66
N MET A 358 -16.22 -27.13 8.04
CA MET A 358 -16.88 -28.41 7.89
C MET A 358 -17.14 -28.99 9.29
N ARG A 359 -18.07 -28.38 10.03
CA ARG A 359 -18.66 -28.97 11.22
C ARG A 359 -19.74 -29.93 10.74
N LYS A 360 -19.35 -31.16 10.42
CA LYS A 360 -20.25 -32.31 10.55
C LYS A 360 -19.47 -33.62 10.67
N ARG A 361 -19.78 -34.31 11.77
CA ARG A 361 -19.59 -35.74 12.05
C ARG A 361 -18.18 -36.19 12.48
N ALA A 362 -17.99 -36.15 13.79
CA ALA A 362 -17.45 -37.29 14.53
C ALA A 362 -18.14 -37.31 15.90
N ARG A 363 -19.39 -37.78 15.89
CA ARG A 363 -20.02 -38.48 17.01
C ARG A 363 -20.50 -39.78 16.41
N GLU A 364 -19.73 -40.83 16.66
CA GLU A 364 -20.13 -42.21 16.87
C GLU A 364 -18.95 -42.93 17.51
#